data_AF-A0A1I1KL58-F1
#
_entry.id   AF-A0A1I1KL58-F1
#
_cell.length_a   1.000
_cell.length_b   1.000
_cell.length_c   1.000
_cell.angle_alpha   90.00
_cell.angle_beta   90.00
_cell.angle_gamma   90.00
#
_symmetry.space_group_name_H-M   'P 1'
#
loop_
_entity.id
_entity.type
_entity.pdbx_description
1 polymer ?
#
loop_
_entity_poly.entity_id
_entity_poly.type
_entity_poly.pdbx_seq_one_letter_code
_entity_poly.pdbx_strand_id
1 'polypeptide(L)'
;MWLDATFFCTDSVLLDSYFNEPIWSIKRPEYNHASVACGYFAGYSLECHEENRYAFSTMRDLFLNYWKNNDIMVDYLMVDYMIVLAQKHDKRIQNQFDRISPNNPKCDELIKVLNEQFDKDKWADLKTDTCLFKLSWKQKFIEEKDGKPTFYKYLIEGKL
;
A
#
# COMPACT_ATOMS: atom_id res chain seq x y z
N MET A 1 -6.50 10.28 1.48
CA MET A 1 -5.91 8.95 1.25
C MET A 1 -6.46 7.95 2.25
N TRP A 2 -6.81 6.75 1.79
CA TRP A 2 -7.09 5.59 2.62
C TRP A 2 -5.89 4.64 2.59
N LEU A 3 -5.41 4.25 3.77
CA LEU A 3 -4.30 3.32 3.99
C LEU A 3 -4.74 2.26 5.01
N ASP A 4 -4.30 1.02 4.81
CA ASP A 4 -4.49 -0.01 5.82
C ASP A 4 -3.69 0.29 7.11
N ALA A 5 -4.18 -0.17 8.26
CA ALA A 5 -3.75 0.32 9.58
C ALA A 5 -2.29 -0.01 9.97
N THR A 6 -1.63 -0.90 9.23
CA THR A 6 -0.25 -1.34 9.53
C THR A 6 0.82 -0.58 8.75
N PHE A 7 0.48 0.55 8.13
CA PHE A 7 1.48 1.41 7.50
C PHE A 7 2.27 2.22 8.53
N PHE A 8 3.59 2.22 8.37
CA PHE A 8 4.49 3.20 8.98
C PHE A 8 4.82 4.27 7.94
N CYS A 9 4.51 5.53 8.26
CA CYS A 9 4.66 6.68 7.37
C CYS A 9 5.81 7.56 7.86
N THR A 10 6.77 7.90 7.01
CA THR A 10 8.01 8.58 7.45
C THR A 10 8.20 9.99 6.90
N ASP A 11 7.99 10.17 5.60
CA ASP A 11 8.34 11.41 4.89
C ASP A 11 7.06 12.12 4.45
N SER A 12 6.80 13.28 5.05
CA SER A 12 5.63 14.10 4.71
C SER A 12 5.70 14.70 3.32
N VAL A 13 6.88 15.06 2.82
CA VAL A 13 7.05 15.73 1.52
C VAL A 13 6.80 14.75 0.38
N LEU A 14 7.38 13.55 0.46
CA LEU A 14 7.10 12.52 -0.55
C LEU A 14 5.64 12.08 -0.48
N LEU A 15 5.08 11.95 0.73
CA LEU A 15 3.67 11.61 0.91
C LEU A 15 2.73 12.67 0.32
N ASP A 16 3.05 13.97 0.49
CA ASP A 16 2.27 15.07 -0.08
C ASP A 16 2.20 14.98 -1.62
N SER A 17 3.26 14.49 -2.28
CA SER A 17 3.24 14.29 -3.73
C SER A 17 2.18 13.30 -4.19
N TYR A 18 1.84 12.31 -3.37
CA TYR A 18 0.83 11.30 -3.71
C TYR A 18 -0.59 11.88 -3.73
N PHE A 19 -0.83 12.96 -2.98
CA PHE A 19 -2.10 13.68 -2.98
C PHE A 19 -2.29 14.57 -4.21
N ASN A 20 -1.23 14.82 -5.01
CA ASN A 20 -1.33 15.62 -6.24
C ASN A 20 -1.77 14.80 -7.46
N GLU A 21 -1.81 13.48 -7.33
CA GLU A 21 -2.21 12.58 -8.41
C GLU A 21 -3.74 12.50 -8.53
N PRO A 22 -4.33 12.53 -9.75
CA PRO A 22 -5.78 12.46 -9.94
C PRO A 22 -6.41 11.21 -9.31
N ILE A 23 -5.68 10.09 -9.40
CA ILE A 23 -5.91 8.85 -8.68
C ILE A 23 -4.54 8.29 -8.29
N TRP A 24 -4.47 7.66 -7.13
CA TRP A 24 -3.22 7.09 -6.64
C TRP A 24 -3.46 5.77 -5.90
N SER A 25 -2.48 4.88 -6.07
CA SER A 25 -2.31 3.65 -5.32
C SER A 25 -0.84 3.25 -5.40
N ILE A 26 -0.38 2.39 -4.49
CA ILE A 26 0.97 1.84 -4.60
C ILE A 26 1.04 0.97 -5.86
N LYS A 27 1.95 1.31 -6.77
CA LYS A 27 2.18 0.61 -8.03
C LYS A 27 3.64 0.18 -8.15
N ARG A 28 3.84 -1.13 -8.17
CA ARG A 28 5.14 -1.82 -8.27
C ARG A 28 5.01 -2.98 -9.28
N PRO A 29 5.09 -2.71 -10.61
CA PRO A 29 4.86 -3.73 -11.64
C PRO A 29 5.76 -4.97 -11.52
N GLU A 30 7.00 -4.79 -11.04
CA GLU A 30 7.98 -5.87 -10.84
C GLU A 30 7.80 -6.64 -9.52
N TYR A 31 6.76 -6.34 -8.73
CA TYR A 31 6.52 -6.97 -7.44
C TYR A 31 6.11 -8.45 -7.56
N ASN A 32 5.73 -8.91 -8.75
CA ASN A 32 5.44 -10.32 -9.07
C ASN A 32 4.48 -11.02 -8.08
N HIS A 33 3.54 -10.27 -7.50
CA HIS A 33 2.57 -10.80 -6.55
C HIS A 33 1.43 -11.53 -7.28
N ALA A 34 1.08 -12.72 -6.79
CA ALA A 34 0.05 -13.59 -7.36
C ALA A 34 -1.38 -13.14 -7.02
N SER A 35 -1.70 -11.88 -7.28
CA SER A 35 -3.03 -11.27 -7.16
C SER A 35 -3.48 -10.73 -8.51
N VAL A 36 -4.78 -10.52 -8.73
CA VAL A 36 -5.27 -9.87 -9.97
C VAL A 36 -4.77 -8.44 -10.16
N ALA A 37 -4.30 -7.79 -9.10
CA ALA A 37 -3.63 -6.50 -9.18
C ALA A 37 -2.25 -6.58 -9.85
N CYS A 38 -1.56 -7.73 -9.76
CA CYS A 38 -0.21 -7.96 -10.30
C CYS A 38 0.79 -6.81 -10.07
N GLY A 39 0.70 -6.10 -8.93
CA GLY A 39 1.54 -4.94 -8.64
C GLY A 39 1.19 -3.65 -9.40
N TYR A 40 0.14 -3.61 -10.22
CA TYR A 40 -0.29 -2.40 -10.94
C TYR A 40 -1.08 -1.43 -10.07
N PHE A 41 -1.61 -1.89 -8.94
CA PHE A 41 -2.18 -1.11 -7.85
C PHE A 41 -2.15 -1.97 -6.58
N ALA A 42 -2.54 -1.39 -5.45
CA ALA A 42 -2.70 -2.10 -4.20
C ALA A 42 -4.02 -1.72 -3.53
N GLY A 43 -4.93 -2.68 -3.36
CA GLY A 43 -6.23 -2.46 -2.71
C GLY A 43 -6.16 -2.04 -1.24
N TYR A 44 -4.96 -1.96 -0.63
CA TYR A 44 -4.69 -1.49 0.72
C TYR A 44 -4.15 -0.05 0.79
N SER A 45 -4.03 0.65 -0.35
CA SER A 45 -3.62 2.05 -0.43
C SER A 45 -4.28 2.76 -1.62
N LEU A 46 -5.20 3.68 -1.33
CA LEU A 46 -6.09 4.28 -2.33
C LEU A 46 -6.27 5.77 -2.06
N GLU A 47 -6.15 6.60 -3.10
CA GLU A 47 -6.47 8.02 -3.06
C GLU A 47 -7.02 8.52 -4.39
N CYS A 48 -7.84 9.58 -4.36
CA CYS A 48 -8.17 10.34 -5.54
C CYS A 48 -8.62 11.76 -5.27
N HIS A 49 -8.54 12.58 -6.31
CA HIS A 49 -9.22 13.87 -6.36
C HIS A 49 -10.73 13.69 -6.51
N GLU A 50 -11.47 14.76 -6.22
CA GLU A 50 -12.92 14.78 -6.26
C GLU A 50 -13.49 14.35 -7.62
N GLU A 51 -12.88 14.78 -8.72
CA GLU A 51 -13.29 14.45 -10.08
C GLU A 51 -13.21 12.95 -10.40
N ASN A 52 -12.37 12.19 -9.67
CA ASN A 52 -12.17 10.76 -9.86
C ASN A 52 -12.91 9.89 -8.84
N ARG A 53 -13.71 10.48 -7.94
CA ARG A 53 -14.53 9.74 -6.96
C ARG A 53 -15.52 8.77 -7.60
N TYR A 54 -15.86 8.93 -8.88
CA TYR A 54 -16.71 7.98 -9.61
C TYR A 54 -16.09 6.57 -9.67
N ALA A 55 -14.76 6.46 -9.69
CA ALA A 55 -14.08 5.16 -9.68
C ALA A 55 -14.40 4.39 -8.39
N PHE A 56 -14.22 5.04 -7.24
CA PHE A 56 -14.50 4.46 -5.93
C PHE A 56 -15.99 4.30 -5.64
N SER A 57 -16.83 5.22 -6.13
CA SER A 57 -18.29 5.08 -6.04
C SER A 57 -18.77 3.84 -6.81
N THR A 58 -18.20 3.58 -7.98
CA THR A 58 -18.49 2.37 -8.77
C THR A 58 -18.08 1.12 -7.99
N MET A 59 -16.88 1.09 -7.42
CA MET A 59 -16.41 -0.05 -6.61
C MET A 59 -17.29 -0.28 -5.36
N ARG A 60 -17.69 0.81 -4.67
CA ARG A 60 -18.65 0.75 -3.56
C ARG A 60 -19.95 0.11 -3.99
N ASP A 61 -20.52 0.52 -5.13
CA ASP A 61 -21.80 -0.01 -5.60
C ASP A 61 -21.69 -1.49 -5.99
N LEU A 62 -20.56 -1.92 -6.57
CA LEU A 62 -20.25 -3.34 -6.78
C LEU A 62 -20.24 -4.12 -5.46
N PHE A 63 -19.56 -3.60 -4.43
CA PHE A 63 -19.55 -4.20 -3.09
C PHE A 63 -20.94 -4.29 -2.46
N LEU A 64 -21.71 -3.19 -2.50
CA LEU A 64 -23.07 -3.15 -1.96
C LEU A 64 -23.98 -4.16 -2.67
N ASN A 65 -23.88 -4.25 -4.00
CA ASN A 65 -24.63 -5.25 -4.75
C ASN A 65 -24.16 -6.67 -4.43
N TYR A 66 -22.87 -6.91 -4.26
CA TYR A 66 -22.36 -8.22 -3.85
C TYR A 66 -22.96 -8.64 -2.51
N TRP A 67 -22.83 -7.81 -1.47
CA TRP A 67 -23.32 -8.11 -0.12
C TRP A 67 -24.83 -8.13 0.01
N LYS A 68 -25.56 -7.48 -0.90
CA LYS A 68 -27.02 -7.62 -0.99
C LYS A 68 -27.45 -9.03 -1.42
N ASN A 69 -26.63 -9.71 -2.22
CA ASN A 69 -26.99 -10.99 -2.85
C ASN A 69 -26.18 -12.18 -2.30
N ASN A 70 -25.20 -11.93 -1.44
CA ASN A 70 -24.30 -12.95 -0.90
C ASN A 70 -24.02 -12.62 0.57
N ASP A 71 -23.86 -13.66 1.37
CA ASP A 71 -23.58 -13.60 2.82
C ASP A 71 -22.16 -14.07 3.18
N ILE A 72 -21.38 -14.51 2.18
CA ILE A 72 -20.01 -15.00 2.34
C ILE A 72 -19.10 -14.25 1.38
N MET A 73 -17.91 -13.90 1.85
CA MET A 73 -16.83 -13.40 0.99
C MET A 73 -16.16 -14.57 0.28
N VAL A 74 -16.19 -14.56 -1.06
CA VAL A 74 -15.58 -15.63 -1.88
C VAL A 74 -14.05 -15.68 -1.73
N ASP A 75 -13.40 -14.53 -1.58
CA ASP A 75 -11.94 -14.42 -1.47
C ASP A 75 -11.55 -13.12 -0.74
N TYR A 76 -10.46 -13.16 0.02
CA TYR A 76 -9.96 -12.03 0.80
C TYR A 76 -9.42 -10.87 -0.07
N LEU A 77 -9.05 -11.12 -1.33
CA LEU A 77 -8.63 -10.11 -2.32
C LEU A 77 -9.83 -9.37 -2.96
N MET A 78 -10.96 -9.33 -2.25
CA MET A 78 -12.22 -8.75 -2.75
C MET A 78 -12.07 -7.35 -3.32
N VAL A 79 -11.27 -6.48 -2.67
CA VAL A 79 -11.00 -5.11 -3.14
C VAL A 79 -10.33 -5.11 -4.51
N ASP A 80 -9.33 -5.97 -4.70
CA ASP A 80 -8.62 -6.08 -5.98
C ASP A 80 -9.56 -6.54 -7.10
N TYR A 81 -10.44 -7.50 -6.81
CA TYR A 81 -11.45 -7.94 -7.77
C TYR A 81 -12.42 -6.82 -8.15
N MET A 82 -12.91 -6.03 -7.19
CA MET A 82 -13.81 -4.91 -7.50
C MET A 82 -13.13 -3.84 -8.34
N ILE A 83 -11.85 -3.55 -8.08
CA ILE A 83 -11.05 -2.62 -8.88
C ILE A 83 -10.89 -3.15 -10.31
N VAL A 84 -10.54 -4.43 -10.49
CA VAL A 84 -10.39 -5.04 -11.82
C VAL A 84 -11.72 -5.09 -12.58
N LEU A 85 -12.82 -5.43 -11.90
CA LEU A 85 -14.16 -5.44 -12.50
C LEU A 85 -14.58 -4.03 -12.95
N ALA A 86 -14.34 -3.01 -12.11
CA ALA A 86 -14.64 -1.63 -12.47
C ALA A 86 -13.85 -1.17 -13.70
N GLN A 87 -12.55 -1.47 -13.76
CA GLN A 87 -11.71 -1.16 -14.94
C GLN A 87 -12.16 -1.94 -16.20
N LYS A 88 -12.58 -3.20 -16.04
CA LYS A 88 -13.07 -4.02 -17.16
C LYS A 88 -14.33 -3.44 -17.80
N HIS A 89 -15.22 -2.84 -17.00
CA HIS A 89 -16.52 -2.37 -17.45
C HIS A 89 -16.60 -0.86 -17.71
N ASP A 90 -15.66 -0.05 -17.19
CA ASP A 90 -15.58 1.39 -17.43
C ASP A 90 -14.16 1.81 -17.85
N LYS A 91 -14.02 2.17 -19.13
CA LYS A 91 -12.74 2.62 -19.71
C LYS A 91 -12.20 3.89 -19.08
N ARG A 92 -13.05 4.74 -18.50
CA ARG A 92 -12.58 5.94 -17.79
C ARG A 92 -11.80 5.54 -16.54
N ILE A 93 -12.33 4.57 -15.78
CA ILE A 93 -11.66 4.02 -14.59
C ILE A 93 -10.36 3.34 -14.99
N GLN A 94 -10.38 2.49 -16.02
CA GLN A 94 -9.16 1.85 -16.53
C GLN A 94 -8.08 2.89 -16.87
N ASN A 95 -8.44 3.91 -17.66
CA ASN A 95 -7.49 4.94 -18.09
C ASN A 95 -6.89 5.72 -16.91
N GLN A 96 -7.63 5.92 -15.81
CA GLN A 96 -7.11 6.57 -14.62
C GLN A 96 -6.08 5.68 -13.90
N PHE A 97 -6.37 4.39 -13.70
CA PHE A 97 -5.43 3.46 -13.07
C PHE A 97 -4.17 3.21 -13.92
N ASP A 98 -4.32 3.14 -15.25
CA ASP A 98 -3.18 2.96 -16.16
C ASP A 98 -2.17 4.11 -16.06
N ARG A 99 -2.65 5.33 -15.78
CA ARG A 99 -1.84 6.55 -15.63
C ARG A 99 -1.08 6.66 -14.31
N ILE A 100 -1.39 5.82 -13.31
CA ILE A 100 -0.63 5.80 -12.06
C ILE A 100 0.83 5.47 -12.40
N SER A 101 1.76 6.33 -11.99
CA SER A 101 3.20 6.07 -12.16
C SER A 101 3.69 5.07 -11.10
N PRO A 102 4.67 4.19 -11.41
CA PRO A 102 5.31 3.36 -10.41
C PRO A 102 5.85 4.19 -9.25
N ASN A 103 5.62 3.74 -8.03
CA ASN A 103 5.93 4.51 -6.81
C ASN A 103 6.18 3.59 -5.61
N ASN A 104 6.77 4.16 -4.56
CA ASN A 104 6.96 3.53 -3.25
C ASN A 104 7.54 2.08 -3.33
N PRO A 105 8.66 1.87 -4.06
CA PRO A 105 9.11 0.54 -4.47
C PRO A 105 9.51 -0.36 -3.30
N LYS A 106 10.02 0.22 -2.19
CA LYS A 106 10.51 -0.52 -1.03
C LYS A 106 9.45 -0.71 0.08
N CYS A 107 8.17 -0.64 -0.28
CA CYS A 107 7.03 -0.74 0.63
C CYS A 107 7.13 -1.90 1.66
N ASP A 108 7.60 -3.07 1.24
CA ASP A 108 7.70 -4.27 2.08
C ASP A 108 9.14 -4.58 2.54
N GLU A 109 10.09 -3.65 2.39
CA GLU A 109 11.49 -3.92 2.70
C GLU A 109 11.82 -3.67 4.17
N LEU A 110 11.19 -2.68 4.82
CA LEU A 110 11.44 -2.40 6.25
C LEU A 110 11.08 -3.59 7.14
N ILE A 111 9.93 -4.24 6.90
CA ILE A 111 9.48 -5.39 7.71
C ILE A 111 10.50 -6.54 7.70
N LYS A 112 11.23 -6.74 6.60
CA LYS A 112 12.22 -7.82 6.45
C LYS A 112 13.44 -7.61 7.36
N VAL A 113 13.71 -6.37 7.76
CA VAL A 113 14.94 -5.99 8.46
C VAL A 113 14.70 -5.55 9.90
N LEU A 114 13.46 -5.58 10.38
CA LEU A 114 13.09 -5.19 11.75
C LEU A 114 13.87 -5.92 12.85
N ASN A 115 14.29 -7.17 12.60
CA ASN A 115 15.12 -7.97 13.52
C ASN A 115 16.63 -7.78 13.36
N GLU A 116 17.07 -6.98 12.38
CA GLU A 116 18.49 -6.69 12.17
C GLU A 116 18.94 -5.53 13.07
N GLN A 117 20.24 -5.49 13.38
CA GLN A 117 20.84 -4.33 14.06
C GLN A 117 20.56 -3.07 13.23
N PHE A 118 20.25 -1.96 13.91
CA PHE A 118 19.99 -0.71 13.22
C PHE A 118 21.21 -0.24 12.44
N ASP A 119 20.99 0.09 11.17
CA ASP A 119 21.99 0.61 10.24
C ASP A 119 21.42 1.88 9.61
N LYS A 120 22.12 3.00 9.84
CA LYS A 120 21.70 4.32 9.38
C LYS A 120 21.72 4.44 7.85
N ASP A 121 22.71 3.84 7.19
CA ASP A 121 22.88 3.93 5.75
C ASP A 121 21.83 3.08 5.05
N LYS A 122 21.56 1.89 5.59
CA LYS A 122 20.42 1.06 5.16
C LYS A 122 19.09 1.77 5.36
N TRP A 123 18.91 2.51 6.46
CA TRP A 123 17.70 3.29 6.67
C TRP A 123 17.53 4.43 5.66
N ALA A 124 18.62 5.13 5.35
CA ALA A 124 18.62 6.18 4.33
C ALA A 124 18.29 5.62 2.94
N ASP A 125 18.86 4.46 2.58
CA ASP A 125 18.55 3.75 1.33
C ASP A 125 17.06 3.33 1.26
N LEU A 126 16.50 2.79 2.34
CA LEU A 126 15.08 2.42 2.40
C LEU A 126 14.15 3.61 2.13
N LYS A 127 14.52 4.81 2.61
CA LYS A 127 13.70 6.03 2.48
C LYS A 127 13.92 6.83 1.19
N THR A 128 14.80 6.38 0.28
CA THR A 128 15.19 7.18 -0.89
C THR A 128 14.01 7.58 -1.78
N ASP A 129 13.08 6.66 -2.03
CA ASP A 129 11.91 6.84 -2.90
C ASP A 129 10.64 6.18 -2.33
N THR A 130 10.65 5.92 -1.02
CA THR A 130 9.61 5.18 -0.31
C THR A 130 9.32 5.88 1.03
N CYS A 131 8.06 6.25 1.25
CA CYS A 131 7.62 6.89 2.49
C CYS A 131 6.52 6.12 3.23
N LEU A 132 5.96 5.09 2.59
CA LEU A 132 4.94 4.21 3.14
C LEU A 132 5.51 2.80 3.27
N PHE A 133 5.74 2.34 4.50
CA PHE A 133 6.23 0.99 4.77
C PHE A 133 5.11 0.12 5.33
N LYS A 134 4.79 -0.97 4.64
CA LYS A 134 3.79 -1.93 5.08
C LYS A 134 4.40 -2.86 6.14
N LEU A 135 3.88 -2.78 7.36
CA LEU A 135 4.29 -3.64 8.48
C LEU A 135 3.21 -4.68 8.80
N SER A 136 3.42 -5.46 9.87
CA SER A 136 2.50 -6.51 10.30
C SER A 136 2.45 -6.63 11.81
N TRP A 137 1.23 -6.84 12.33
CA TRP A 137 0.99 -7.22 13.73
C TRP A 137 1.13 -8.73 13.97
N LYS A 138 1.24 -9.54 12.90
CA LYS A 138 1.24 -11.01 12.98
C LYS A 138 2.60 -11.59 13.38
N GLN A 139 3.64 -10.77 13.47
CA GLN A 139 5.00 -11.18 13.76
C GLN A 139 5.51 -10.48 15.02
N LYS A 140 6.37 -11.17 15.77
CA LYS A 140 7.11 -10.59 16.90
C LYS A 140 8.51 -10.25 16.44
N PHE A 141 9.01 -9.11 16.90
CA PHE A 141 10.35 -8.61 16.58
C PHE A 141 11.18 -8.48 17.87
N ILE A 142 12.48 -8.68 17.75
CA ILE A 142 13.43 -8.51 18.86
C ILE A 142 13.93 -7.05 18.90
N GLU A 143 14.10 -6.51 20.10
CA GLU A 143 14.58 -5.14 20.29
C GLU A 143 16.11 -5.03 20.22
N GLU A 144 16.82 -6.12 20.48
CA GLU A 144 18.28 -6.16 20.46
C GLU A 144 18.80 -7.42 19.77
N LYS A 145 19.92 -7.27 19.05
CA LYS A 145 20.67 -8.35 18.42
C LYS A 145 22.15 -8.15 18.74
N ASP A 146 22.77 -9.11 19.41
CA ASP A 146 24.16 -9.05 19.90
C ASP A 146 24.46 -7.80 20.76
N GLY A 147 23.52 -7.44 21.64
CA GLY A 147 23.63 -6.29 22.55
C GLY A 147 23.51 -4.92 21.88
N LYS A 148 23.12 -4.88 20.60
CA LYS A 148 22.88 -3.64 19.84
C LYS A 148 21.39 -3.51 19.49
N PRO A 149 20.86 -2.27 19.46
CA PRO A 149 19.46 -2.01 19.12
C PRO A 149 19.14 -2.43 17.68
N THR A 150 17.96 -2.99 17.46
CA THR A 150 17.45 -3.34 16.12
C THR A 150 16.68 -2.21 15.46
N PHE A 151 16.36 -2.37 14.16
CA PHE A 151 15.39 -1.51 13.47
C PHE A 151 14.04 -1.46 14.19
N TYR A 152 13.58 -2.58 14.77
CA TYR A 152 12.34 -2.61 15.53
C TYR A 152 12.40 -1.74 16.79
N LYS A 153 13.51 -1.79 17.56
CA LYS A 153 13.69 -0.91 18.72
C LYS A 153 13.65 0.56 18.33
N TYR A 154 14.32 0.93 17.23
CA TYR A 154 14.26 2.29 16.70
C TYR A 154 12.84 2.70 16.28
N LEU A 155 12.08 1.79 15.66
CA LEU A 155 10.69 2.03 15.26
C LEU A 155 9.80 2.36 16.47
N ILE A 156 9.80 1.50 17.49
CA ILE A 156 8.91 1.66 18.66
C ILE A 156 9.33 2.80 19.59
N GLU A 157 10.60 3.21 19.55
CA GLU A 157 11.12 4.39 20.26
C GLU A 157 10.93 5.69 19.46
N GLY A 158 10.36 5.65 18.24
CA GLY A 158 10.12 6.82 17.41
C GLY A 158 11.41 7.45 16.85
N LYS A 159 12.44 6.64 16.58
CA LYS A 159 13.78 7.07 16.13
C LYS A 159 14.05 6.81 14.64
N LEU A 160 13.08 6.26 13.90
CA LEU A 160 13.15 6.06 12.44
C LEU A 160 12.65 7.29 11.67
#